data_AF-A0A842MR84-F1
#
_entry.id   AF-A0A842MR84-F1
#
_cell.length_a   1.000
_cell.length_b   1.000
_cell.length_c   1.000
_cell.angle_alpha   90.00
_cell.angle_beta   90.00
_cell.angle_gamma   90.00
#
_symmetry.space_group_name_H-M   'P 1'
#
loop_
_entity.id
_entity.type
_entity.pdbx_description
1 polymer ?
#
loop_
_entity_poly.entity_id
_entity_poly.type
_entity_poly.pdbx_seq_one_letter_code
_entity_poly.pdbx_strand_id
1 'polypeptide(L)'
;MSEKYGDRIRVYPASMELRGNRVYALKSRAVAVVGIGSSIEEARNISLEGIRAIKGGGLWHRTDIASKEHISKSIKHMEALRKRG
;
A
#
# COMPACT_ATOMS: atom_id res chain seq x y z
N MET A 1 1.71 -8.41 13.56
CA MET A 1 1.51 -7.08 12.91
C MET A 1 0.78 -6.12 13.83
N SER A 2 -0.40 -6.45 14.35
CA SER A 2 -1.11 -5.61 15.33
C SER A 2 -0.31 -5.40 16.62
N GLU A 3 0.47 -6.38 17.08
CA GLU A 3 1.38 -6.21 18.22
C GLU A 3 2.50 -5.19 17.95
N LYS A 4 2.96 -5.08 16.69
CA LYS A 4 4.08 -4.19 16.31
C LYS A 4 3.62 -2.77 16.01
N TYR A 5 2.46 -2.62 15.36
CA TYR A 5 2.00 -1.33 14.83
C TYR A 5 0.65 -0.87 15.41
N GLY A 6 -0.04 -1.69 16.20
CA GLY A 6 -1.38 -1.36 16.70
C GLY A 6 -2.31 -0.92 15.57
N ASP A 7 -3.01 0.19 15.79
CA ASP A 7 -3.95 0.79 14.82
C ASP A 7 -3.27 1.51 13.64
N ARG A 8 -1.93 1.53 13.63
CA ARG A 8 -1.15 2.18 12.57
C ARG A 8 -1.02 1.35 11.32
N ILE A 9 -1.54 0.12 11.32
CA ILE A 9 -1.67 -0.70 10.14
C ILE A 9 -3.11 -1.16 9.99
N ARG A 10 -3.67 -1.01 8.78
CA ARG A 10 -5.03 -1.44 8.46
C ARG A 10 -5.01 -2.30 7.20
N VAL A 11 -5.69 -3.44 7.25
CA VAL A 11 -5.80 -4.38 6.13
C VAL A 11 -7.26 -4.40 5.69
N TYR A 12 -7.49 -4.13 4.41
CA TYR A 12 -8.82 -4.08 3.82
C TYR A 12 -8.95 -5.19 2.77
N PRO A 13 -9.65 -6.27 3.11
CA PRO A 13 -10.09 -7.25 2.13
C PRO A 13 -10.98 -6.62 1.06
N ALA A 14 -10.80 -7.02 -0.19
CA ALA A 14 -11.63 -6.58 -1.30
C ALA A 14 -12.04 -7.80 -2.15
N SER A 15 -11.41 -8.05 -3.29
CA SER A 15 -11.75 -9.18 -4.15
C SER A 15 -11.16 -10.50 -3.63
N MET A 16 -11.69 -11.00 -2.51
CA MET A 16 -11.29 -12.27 -1.88
C MET A 16 -12.51 -13.08 -1.45
N GLU A 17 -12.33 -14.39 -1.36
CA GLU A 17 -13.33 -15.33 -0.84
C GLU A 17 -12.72 -16.23 0.24
N LEU A 18 -13.55 -16.66 1.19
CA LEU A 18 -13.20 -17.69 2.15
C LEU A 18 -13.73 -19.03 1.62
N ARG A 19 -12.85 -20.03 1.47
CA ARG A 19 -13.24 -21.42 1.17
C ARG A 19 -12.69 -22.31 2.27
N GLY A 20 -13.56 -22.70 3.20
CA GLY A 20 -13.15 -23.39 4.44
C GLY A 20 -12.23 -22.48 5.28
N ASN A 21 -11.03 -22.97 5.59
CA ASN A 21 -10.05 -22.24 6.40
C ASN A 21 -8.99 -21.51 5.55
N ARG A 22 -9.24 -21.33 4.25
CA ARG A 22 -8.31 -20.69 3.31
C ARG A 22 -8.96 -19.47 2.66
N VAL A 23 -8.15 -18.44 2.45
CA VAL A 23 -8.53 -17.21 1.75
C VAL A 23 -7.96 -17.25 0.34
N TYR A 24 -8.80 -16.96 -0.65
CA TYR A 24 -8.43 -16.97 -2.06
C TYR A 24 -8.62 -15.57 -2.66
N ALA A 25 -7.61 -15.09 -3.37
CA ALA A 25 -7.74 -13.90 -4.21
C ALA A 25 -8.56 -14.25 -5.46
N LEU A 26 -9.61 -13.48 -5.73
CA LEU A 26 -10.50 -13.71 -6.86
C LEU A 26 -9.99 -13.01 -8.13
N LYS A 27 -10.03 -11.67 -8.14
CA LYS A 27 -9.70 -10.83 -9.30
C LYS A 27 -8.81 -9.66 -8.88
N SER A 28 -8.70 -8.66 -9.76
CA SER A 28 -7.98 -7.41 -9.53
C SER A 28 -8.37 -6.73 -8.21
N ARG A 29 -7.37 -6.18 -7.49
CA ARG A 29 -7.53 -5.50 -6.19
C ARG A 29 -8.10 -6.44 -5.11
N ALA A 30 -7.34 -7.48 -4.76
CA ALA A 30 -7.72 -8.45 -3.75
C ALA A 30 -7.65 -7.89 -2.31
N VAL A 31 -6.63 -7.08 -2.01
CA VAL A 31 -6.41 -6.54 -0.67
C VAL A 31 -5.68 -5.20 -0.75
N ALA A 32 -5.97 -4.31 0.19
CA ALA A 32 -5.19 -3.09 0.41
C ALA A 32 -4.61 -3.09 1.83
N VAL A 33 -3.36 -2.65 1.94
CA VAL A 33 -2.68 -2.44 3.23
C VAL A 33 -2.37 -0.96 3.36
N VAL A 34 -2.84 -0.35 4.44
CA VAL A 34 -2.65 1.07 4.75
C VAL A 34 -1.78 1.19 5.99
N GLY A 35 -0.67 1.89 5.85
CA GLY A 35 0.18 2.29 6.97
C GLY A 35 -0.12 3.73 7.37
N ILE A 36 -0.12 4.01 8.66
CA ILE A 36 -0.37 5.32 9.26
C ILE A 36 0.88 5.73 10.03
N GLY A 37 1.36 6.94 9.76
CA GLY A 37 2.56 7.47 10.40
C GLY A 37 2.57 8.98 10.41
N SER A 38 3.52 9.50 11.17
CA SER A 38 3.80 10.93 11.34
C SER A 38 4.45 11.53 10.09
N SER A 39 4.97 10.68 9.21
CA SER A 39 5.52 11.05 7.90
C SER A 39 5.07 10.08 6.81
N ILE A 40 5.14 10.53 5.56
CA ILE A 40 4.84 9.70 4.38
C ILE A 40 5.77 8.49 4.31
N GLU A 41 7.06 8.67 4.64
CA GLU A 41 8.06 7.59 4.64
C GLU A 41 7.73 6.51 5.68
N GLU A 42 7.33 6.93 6.88
CA GLU A 42 6.92 6.03 7.94
C GLU A 42 5.65 5.25 7.55
N ALA A 43 4.62 5.93 7.06
CA ALA A 43 3.39 5.32 6.56
C ALA A 43 3.66 4.32 5.41
N ARG A 44 4.56 4.67 4.50
CA ARG A 44 5.01 3.82 3.39
C ARG A 44 5.73 2.57 3.89
N ASN A 45 6.63 2.70 4.85
CA ASN A 45 7.37 1.55 5.39
C ASN A 45 6.42 0.56 6.06
N ILE A 46 5.44 1.05 6.83
CA ILE A 46 4.43 0.20 7.47
C ILE A 46 3.57 -0.52 6.43
N SER A 47 3.09 0.19 5.40
CA SER A 47 2.24 -0.43 4.37
C SER A 47 3.01 -1.48 3.55
N LEU A 48 4.28 -1.20 3.22
CA LEU A 48 5.15 -2.14 2.50
C LEU A 48 5.48 -3.37 3.35
N GLU A 49 5.73 -3.21 4.64
CA GLU A 49 5.94 -4.35 5.53
C GLU A 49 4.69 -5.23 5.60
N GLY A 50 3.52 -4.61 5.75
CA GLY A 50 2.24 -5.31 5.79
C GLY A 50 1.90 -6.10 4.53
N ILE A 51 2.05 -5.50 3.34
CA ILE A 51 1.74 -6.20 2.09
C ILE A 51 2.73 -7.35 1.83
N ARG A 52 4.01 -7.20 2.21
CA ARG A 52 5.05 -8.25 2.08
C ARG A 52 4.88 -9.41 3.06
N ALA A 53 4.19 -9.17 4.17
CA ALA A 53 3.86 -10.21 5.14
C ALA A 53 2.82 -11.20 4.59
N ILE A 54 2.00 -10.81 3.61
CA ILE A 54 1.03 -11.69 2.96
C ILE A 54 1.77 -12.75 2.15
N LYS A 55 1.48 -14.03 2.43
CA LYS A 55 2.05 -15.20 1.75
C LYS A 55 0.98 -15.93 0.95
N GLY A 56 1.39 -16.81 0.04
CA GLY A 56 0.45 -17.63 -0.76
C GLY A 56 0.49 -17.36 -2.27
N GLY A 57 1.34 -16.44 -2.74
CA GLY A 57 1.50 -16.13 -4.16
C GLY A 57 0.31 -15.37 -4.78
N GLY A 58 0.38 -15.05 -6.06
CA GLY A 58 -0.74 -14.45 -6.81
C GLY A 58 -1.10 -13.00 -6.47
N LEU A 59 -0.28 -12.33 -5.65
CA LEU A 59 -0.45 -10.92 -5.32
C LEU A 59 0.74 -10.11 -5.83
N TRP A 60 0.47 -9.23 -6.78
CA TRP A 60 1.41 -8.21 -7.23
C TRP A 60 0.98 -6.86 -6.66
N HIS A 61 1.96 -6.10 -6.18
CA HIS A 61 1.73 -4.76 -5.68
C HIS A 61 2.80 -3.83 -6.19
N ARG A 62 2.46 -2.55 -6.29
CA ARG A 62 3.43 -1.49 -6.57
C ARG A 62 4.37 -1.30 -5.37
N THR A 63 5.65 -1.15 -5.64
CA THR A 63 6.70 -0.94 -4.62
C THR A 63 7.10 0.52 -4.49
N ASP A 64 6.60 1.39 -5.36
CA ASP A 64 6.97 2.79 -5.55
C ASP A 64 5.89 3.78 -5.04
N ILE A 65 4.78 3.28 -4.48
CA ILE A 65 3.70 4.11 -3.90
C ILE A 65 4.24 4.96 -2.76
N ALA A 66 4.15 6.29 -2.91
CA ALA A 66 4.68 7.26 -1.94
C ALA A 66 6.22 7.23 -1.78
N SER A 67 6.95 6.78 -2.80
CA SER A 67 8.41 6.92 -2.83
C SER A 67 8.80 8.41 -2.90
N LYS A 68 9.95 8.77 -2.31
CA LYS A 68 10.47 10.14 -2.34
C LYS A 68 10.66 10.63 -3.78
N GLU A 69 11.16 9.74 -4.66
CA GLU A 69 11.38 10.02 -6.07
C GLU A 69 10.06 10.30 -6.79
N HIS A 70 9.03 9.49 -6.53
CA HIS A 70 7.73 9.66 -7.17
C HIS A 70 7.02 10.92 -6.71
N ILE A 71 7.09 11.22 -5.41
CA ILE A 71 6.54 12.48 -4.86
C ILE A 71 7.26 13.68 -5.46
N SER A 72 8.60 13.67 -5.50
CA SER A 72 9.40 14.74 -6.10
C SER A 72 9.08 14.95 -7.58
N LYS A 73 8.95 13.85 -8.35
CA LYS A 73 8.53 13.90 -9.76
C LYS A 73 7.14 14.54 -9.92
N SER A 74 6.17 14.16 -9.09
CA SER A 74 4.83 14.73 -9.11
C SER A 74 4.84 16.23 -8.78
N ILE A 75 5.60 16.66 -7.77
CA ILE A 75 5.72 18.08 -7.40
C ILE A 75 6.30 18.88 -8.58
N LYS A 76 7.45 18.45 -9.13
CA LYS A 76 8.10 19.12 -10.27
C LYS A 76 7.18 19.22 -11.49
N HIS A 77 6.43 18.16 -11.76
CA HIS A 77 5.46 18.15 -12.85
C HIS A 77 4.36 19.20 -12.63
N MET A 78 3.79 19.27 -11.43
CA MET A 78 2.76 20.26 -11.10
C MET A 78 3.29 21.70 -11.14
N GLU A 79 4.51 21.94 -10.67
CA GLU A 79 5.18 23.25 -10.79
C GLU A 79 5.37 23.66 -12.24
N ALA A 80 5.80 22.73 -13.10
CA ALA A 80 5.98 22.99 -14.53
C ALA A 80 4.64 23.31 -15.21
N LEU A 81 3.55 22.62 -14.86
CA LEU A 81 2.21 22.92 -15.38
C LEU A 81 1.75 24.32 -14.95
N ARG A 82 1.95 24.70 -13.69
CA ARG A 82 1.57 26.02 -13.16
C ARG A 82 2.35 27.19 -13.76
N LYS A 83 3.58 26.97 -14.24
CA LYS A 83 4.37 27.99 -14.93
C LYS A 83 3.95 28.21 -16.39
N ARG A 84 3.20 27.28 -16.97
CA ARG A 84 2.78 27.29 -18.38
C ARG A 84 1.38 27.87 -18.60
N GLY A 85 0.59 28.03 -17.54
CA GLY A 85 -0.71 28.68 -17.54
C GLY A 85 -0.63 30.02 -16.85
#